data_AF-A0A9L0T453-F1
#
_entry.id   AF-A0A9L0T453-F1
#
_cell.length_a   1.000
_cell.length_b   1.000
_cell.length_c   1.000
_cell.angle_alpha   90.00
_cell.angle_beta   90.00
_cell.angle_gamma   90.00
#
_symmetry.space_group_name_H-M   'P 1'
#
loop_
_entity.id
_entity.type
_entity.pdbx_description
1 polymer ?
#
loop_
_entity_poly.entity_id
_entity_poly.type
_entity_poly.pdbx_seq_one_letter_code
_entity_poly.pdbx_strand_id
1 'polypeptide(L)'
;MKSSCFSFPGGTHACSSGSPYFRITGGRRPISFSAGASSVFGSGGNSRKEKLLLQDVAELIRTRACQRVVVMVGAGISTPSGVPDFRSPGSGLYSNLQQYDIPYPEAIFELEFFFHNPKPFFALAKELYPGNYRPNVTHYFFRLLHEKGLLLRLYTQNIDGLERASGIPASKLIEAHGSFASATCAVCRTPAPGEDFWADVMVDRIPRCPVCTGIVKPDIVFFGEPLPQRFLLHVIDFPMADLLLILGTSLEVEPFASLSEAVQSSVPRLLINRDLVGPLAWRPRSRDVVQLGDVVHGVEKLVELLGWTEEMQDLIQRETGKLDGQDR
;
A
#
# COMPACT_ATOMS: atom_id res chain seq x y z
N MET A 1 3.06 20.41 -30.28
CA MET A 1 4.09 21.48 -30.38
C MET A 1 4.67 21.65 -28.98
N LYS A 2 5.92 21.40 -28.62
CA LYS A 2 7.18 21.05 -29.30
C LYS A 2 7.80 19.87 -28.52
N SER A 3 8.35 18.90 -29.24
CA SER A 3 9.15 17.79 -28.73
C SER A 3 10.63 18.18 -28.75
N SER A 4 11.36 17.98 -27.66
CA SER A 4 12.82 18.15 -27.60
C SER A 4 13.49 16.78 -27.69
N CYS A 5 14.20 16.58 -28.80
CA CYS A 5 15.08 15.44 -29.07
C CYS A 5 16.41 15.62 -28.33
N PHE A 6 16.94 14.56 -27.73
CA PHE A 6 18.36 14.45 -27.42
C PHE A 6 19.03 13.57 -28.47
N SER A 7 20.06 14.14 -29.11
CA SER A 7 20.92 13.48 -30.09
C SER A 7 22.24 13.08 -29.42
N PHE A 8 22.72 11.87 -29.68
CA PHE A 8 24.10 11.45 -29.42
C PHE A 8 24.85 11.33 -30.75
N PRO A 9 26.09 11.84 -30.89
CA PRO A 9 26.92 11.62 -32.07
C PRO A 9 27.90 10.46 -31.83
N GLY A 10 28.18 9.70 -32.90
CA GLY A 10 29.37 8.84 -32.96
C GLY A 10 29.10 7.45 -33.53
N GLY A 11 29.04 7.35 -34.86
CA GLY A 11 29.15 6.09 -35.57
C GLY A 11 30.57 5.83 -36.05
N THR A 12 30.96 4.57 -36.15
CA THR A 12 31.93 4.08 -37.14
C THR A 12 31.46 2.73 -37.68
N HIS A 13 31.31 2.68 -38.99
CA HIS A 13 31.04 1.49 -39.81
C HIS A 13 32.24 0.55 -39.87
N ALA A 14 31.98 -0.75 -39.97
CA ALA A 14 32.79 -1.68 -40.76
C ALA A 14 31.91 -2.80 -41.33
N CYS A 15 32.01 -2.97 -42.65
CA CYS A 15 31.28 -3.92 -43.49
C CYS A 15 32.01 -5.28 -43.62
N SER A 16 31.30 -6.20 -44.28
CA SER A 16 31.74 -7.44 -44.96
C SER A 16 31.77 -8.70 -44.09
N SER A 17 31.38 -9.91 -44.52
CA SER A 17 30.78 -10.44 -45.76
C SER A 17 30.61 -11.96 -45.55
N GLY A 18 29.64 -12.60 -46.23
CA GLY A 18 29.75 -14.01 -46.61
C GLY A 18 28.74 -14.98 -45.98
N SER A 19 27.77 -15.40 -46.80
CA SER A 19 27.01 -16.65 -46.64
C SER A 19 27.89 -17.84 -47.09
N PRO A 20 27.59 -19.09 -46.67
CA PRO A 20 26.80 -19.91 -47.57
C PRO A 20 25.76 -20.83 -46.90
N TYR A 21 24.76 -21.12 -47.73
CA TYR A 21 23.72 -22.15 -47.65
C TYR A 21 24.16 -23.51 -47.09
N PHE A 22 23.28 -24.12 -46.30
CA PHE A 22 23.00 -25.57 -46.37
C PHE A 22 21.48 -25.81 -46.29
N ARG A 23 20.92 -26.35 -47.37
CA ARG A 23 19.59 -26.97 -47.45
C ARG A 23 19.74 -28.45 -47.08
N ILE A 24 18.91 -28.95 -46.18
CA ILE A 24 18.52 -30.38 -46.19
C ILE A 24 17.00 -30.45 -46.14
N THR A 25 16.48 -31.16 -47.13
CA THR A 25 15.08 -31.48 -47.42
C THR A 25 14.66 -32.77 -46.72
N GLY A 26 13.45 -32.81 -46.18
CA GLY A 26 12.78 -34.04 -45.78
C GLY A 26 11.34 -33.76 -45.36
N GLY A 27 10.37 -34.12 -46.21
CA GLY A 27 8.96 -33.80 -46.02
C GLY A 27 8.04 -35.01 -45.79
N ARG A 28 6.76 -34.66 -45.58
CA ARG A 28 5.50 -35.44 -45.69
C ARG A 28 5.17 -36.31 -44.46
N ARG A 29 3.94 -36.33 -43.91
CA ARG A 29 2.62 -35.85 -44.37
C ARG A 29 1.64 -35.71 -43.16
N PRO A 30 0.49 -35.03 -43.34
CA PRO A 30 -0.43 -34.63 -42.28
C PRO A 30 -1.53 -35.67 -42.03
N ILE A 31 -2.11 -35.66 -40.83
CA ILE A 31 -3.36 -36.37 -40.53
C ILE A 31 -4.48 -35.33 -40.59
N SER A 32 -5.39 -35.56 -41.55
CA SER A 32 -6.66 -34.86 -41.71
C SER A 32 -7.73 -35.55 -40.89
N PHE A 33 -8.57 -34.79 -40.20
CA PHE A 33 -9.98 -35.14 -40.04
C PHE A 33 -10.83 -33.89 -40.26
N SER A 34 -11.76 -34.02 -41.19
CA SER A 34 -12.63 -32.98 -41.73
C SER A 34 -13.93 -32.83 -40.95
N ALA A 35 -14.30 -31.56 -40.77
CA ALA A 35 -15.65 -30.98 -40.83
C ALA A 35 -16.74 -31.44 -39.84
N GLY A 36 -17.07 -30.50 -38.95
CA GLY A 36 -18.42 -30.27 -38.44
C GLY A 36 -18.64 -28.77 -38.31
N ALA A 37 -19.01 -28.11 -39.41
CA ALA A 37 -19.44 -26.72 -39.39
C ALA A 37 -20.89 -26.66 -38.89
N SER A 38 -21.08 -26.12 -37.68
CA SER A 38 -22.37 -25.61 -37.24
C SER A 38 -22.21 -24.12 -37.00
N SER A 39 -22.61 -23.36 -38.00
CA SER A 39 -22.81 -21.91 -37.92
C SER A 39 -23.96 -21.64 -36.96
N VAL A 40 -23.64 -21.33 -35.71
CA VAL A 40 -24.57 -20.63 -34.82
C VAL A 40 -24.36 -19.14 -35.07
N PHE A 41 -25.34 -18.52 -35.73
CA PHE A 41 -25.51 -17.09 -35.78
C PHE A 41 -25.70 -16.57 -34.35
N GLY A 42 -24.58 -16.23 -33.70
CA GLY A 42 -24.56 -15.46 -32.47
C GLY A 42 -24.84 -14.01 -32.82
N SER A 43 -26.11 -13.62 -32.67
CA SER A 43 -26.58 -12.23 -32.79
C SER A 43 -25.62 -11.31 -32.05
N GLY A 44 -25.15 -10.26 -32.75
CA GLY A 44 -24.27 -9.23 -32.21
C GLY A 44 -24.93 -8.52 -31.05
N GLY A 45 -24.76 -9.07 -29.85
CA GLY A 45 -25.07 -8.41 -28.60
C GLY A 45 -24.05 -7.33 -28.39
N ASN A 46 -24.48 -6.07 -28.50
CA ASN A 46 -23.76 -4.91 -28.05
C ASN A 46 -23.65 -4.99 -26.51
N SER A 47 -22.81 -5.88 -25.99
CA SER A 47 -22.59 -6.02 -24.55
C SER A 47 -21.78 -4.82 -24.09
N ARG A 48 -22.47 -3.75 -23.67
CA ARG A 48 -21.90 -2.88 -22.65
C ARG A 48 -21.52 -3.82 -21.51
N LYS A 49 -20.23 -4.11 -21.33
CA LYS A 49 -19.76 -4.85 -20.15
C LYS A 49 -20.27 -4.07 -18.94
N GLU A 50 -21.23 -4.62 -18.22
CA GLU A 50 -21.74 -4.02 -17.00
C GLU A 50 -20.55 -3.79 -16.07
N LYS A 51 -20.42 -2.54 -15.60
CA LYS A 51 -19.35 -2.15 -14.70
C LYS A 51 -19.64 -2.80 -13.35
N LEU A 52 -18.64 -3.49 -12.79
CA LEU A 52 -18.79 -4.08 -11.46
C LEU A 52 -19.16 -3.02 -10.42
N LEU A 53 -20.05 -3.39 -9.51
CA LEU A 53 -20.50 -2.60 -8.38
C LEU A 53 -19.85 -3.11 -7.08
N LEU A 54 -19.99 -2.34 -6.00
CA LEU A 54 -19.51 -2.76 -4.68
C LEU A 54 -20.14 -4.09 -4.24
N GLN A 55 -21.42 -4.32 -4.58
CA GLN A 55 -22.13 -5.56 -4.30
C GLN A 55 -21.50 -6.77 -5.01
N ASP A 56 -20.99 -6.61 -6.23
CA ASP A 56 -20.31 -7.70 -6.94
C ASP A 56 -19.00 -8.08 -6.26
N VAL A 57 -18.25 -7.09 -5.75
CA VAL A 57 -17.02 -7.35 -4.98
C VAL A 57 -17.36 -8.06 -3.67
N ALA A 58 -18.42 -7.63 -2.97
CA ALA A 58 -18.89 -8.31 -1.77
C ALA A 58 -19.29 -9.77 -2.07
N GLU A 59 -19.98 -10.03 -3.17
CA GLU A 59 -20.35 -11.40 -3.59
C GLU A 59 -19.12 -12.27 -3.86
N LEU A 60 -18.10 -11.73 -4.55
CA LEU A 60 -16.86 -12.46 -4.83
C LEU A 60 -16.12 -12.88 -3.55
N ILE A 61 -16.11 -12.02 -2.54
CA ILE A 61 -15.54 -12.33 -1.22
C ILE A 61 -16.43 -13.36 -0.49
N ARG A 62 -17.75 -13.12 -0.43
CA ARG A 62 -18.71 -13.95 0.32
C ARG A 62 -18.77 -15.39 -0.20
N THR A 63 -18.77 -15.56 -1.51
CA THR A 63 -18.75 -16.88 -2.18
C THR A 63 -17.37 -17.54 -2.18
N ARG A 64 -16.34 -16.86 -1.65
CA ARG A 64 -14.93 -17.28 -1.72
C ARG A 64 -14.43 -17.50 -3.15
N ALA A 65 -15.00 -16.79 -4.13
CA ALA A 65 -14.43 -16.70 -5.46
C ALA A 65 -13.08 -15.93 -5.44
N CYS A 66 -12.93 -15.01 -4.47
CA CYS A 66 -11.66 -14.39 -4.10
C CYS A 66 -11.26 -14.85 -2.69
N GLN A 67 -10.02 -15.35 -2.53
CA GLN A 67 -9.48 -15.88 -1.27
C GLN A 67 -8.07 -15.34 -0.97
N ARG A 68 -7.48 -14.58 -1.88
CA ARG A 68 -6.13 -14.02 -1.79
C ARG A 68 -6.21 -12.51 -1.98
N VAL A 69 -6.84 -11.86 -1.01
CA VAL A 69 -7.04 -10.42 -1.00
C VAL A 69 -5.74 -9.72 -0.63
N VAL A 70 -5.23 -8.87 -1.52
CA VAL A 70 -4.18 -7.91 -1.20
C VAL A 70 -4.84 -6.58 -0.89
N VAL A 71 -4.38 -5.93 0.18
CA VAL A 71 -4.88 -4.63 0.61
C VAL A 71 -3.73 -3.62 0.55
N MET A 72 -3.99 -2.45 -0.03
CA MET A 72 -3.09 -1.29 -0.05
C MET A 72 -3.75 -0.14 0.70
N VAL A 73 -3.08 0.42 1.70
CA VAL A 73 -3.62 1.52 2.51
C VAL A 73 -2.64 2.66 2.71
N GLY A 74 -3.18 3.85 2.98
CA GLY A 74 -2.43 5.04 3.37
C GLY A 74 -3.14 5.85 4.46
N ALA A 75 -2.69 7.07 4.68
CA ALA A 75 -3.04 7.86 5.88
C ALA A 75 -4.55 8.10 6.06
N GLY A 76 -5.32 8.08 4.97
CA GLY A 76 -6.77 8.26 5.00
C GLY A 76 -7.52 7.23 5.83
N ILE A 77 -6.95 6.03 6.08
CA ILE A 77 -7.60 5.05 6.97
C ILE A 77 -7.46 5.39 8.46
N SER A 78 -6.50 6.24 8.81
CA SER A 78 -6.17 6.58 10.20
C SER A 78 -6.76 7.93 10.64
N THR A 79 -7.30 8.73 9.70
CA THR A 79 -7.99 9.99 10.03
C THR A 79 -9.18 9.81 10.98
N PRO A 80 -10.02 8.75 10.88
CA PRO A 80 -11.10 8.51 11.84
C PRO A 80 -10.60 8.09 13.23
N SER A 81 -9.34 7.64 13.32
CA SER A 81 -8.68 7.35 14.59
C SER A 81 -8.09 8.60 15.27
N GLY A 82 -8.23 9.78 14.65
CA GLY A 82 -7.68 11.04 15.14
C GLY A 82 -6.22 11.29 14.75
N VAL A 83 -5.60 10.37 14.00
CA VAL A 83 -4.27 10.60 13.42
C VAL A 83 -4.45 11.59 12.27
N PRO A 84 -3.87 12.81 12.34
CA PRO A 84 -3.96 13.74 11.23
C PRO A 84 -3.30 13.11 10.01
N ASP A 85 -3.91 13.25 8.84
CA ASP A 85 -3.18 12.94 7.62
C ASP A 85 -2.06 13.98 7.43
N PHE A 86 -1.15 13.71 6.50
CA PHE A 86 -0.07 14.65 6.25
C PHE A 86 -0.57 15.93 5.55
N ARG A 87 -1.55 15.80 4.65
CA ARG A 87 -1.76 16.76 3.55
C ARG A 87 -3.06 17.57 3.62
N SER A 88 -4.02 17.22 4.48
CA SER A 88 -5.30 17.94 4.52
C SER A 88 -5.09 19.38 5.00
N PRO A 89 -5.60 20.39 4.26
CA PRO A 89 -5.49 21.78 4.70
C PRO A 89 -6.16 22.01 6.07
N GLY A 90 -5.45 22.65 7.00
CA GLY A 90 -5.97 23.08 8.30
C GLY A 90 -5.99 22.01 9.41
N SER A 91 -6.11 20.72 9.07
CA SER A 91 -6.04 19.62 10.04
C SER A 91 -4.85 18.68 9.84
N GLY A 92 -4.16 18.79 8.70
CA GLY A 92 -3.02 17.95 8.37
C GLY A 92 -1.79 18.33 9.19
N LEU A 93 -0.99 17.33 9.50
CA LEU A 93 0.21 17.44 10.33
C LEU A 93 1.14 18.59 9.89
N TYR A 94 1.27 18.78 8.58
CA TYR A 94 2.09 19.83 7.97
C TYR A 94 1.71 21.26 8.37
N SER A 95 0.44 21.51 8.72
CA SER A 95 0.01 22.83 9.21
C SER A 95 0.51 23.11 10.64
N ASN A 96 0.64 22.07 11.47
CA ASN A 96 1.12 22.20 12.86
C ASN A 96 2.65 22.32 12.96
N LEU A 97 3.35 21.96 11.88
CA LEU A 97 4.80 21.97 11.82
C LEU A 97 5.40 23.32 11.35
N GLN A 98 4.55 24.32 11.05
CA GLN A 98 5.00 25.67 10.67
C GLN A 98 5.91 26.32 11.73
N GLN A 99 5.78 25.93 13.00
CA GLN A 99 6.64 26.41 14.09
C GLN A 99 8.12 25.99 13.98
N TYR A 100 8.44 25.01 13.14
CA TYR A 100 9.78 24.42 13.04
C TYR A 100 10.65 24.95 11.90
N ASP A 101 10.23 26.04 11.25
CA ASP A 101 10.94 26.68 10.11
C ASP A 101 11.36 25.65 9.03
N ILE A 102 10.41 24.79 8.67
CA ILE A 102 10.62 23.73 7.69
C ILE A 102 10.42 24.34 6.28
N PRO A 103 11.35 24.13 5.33
CA PRO A 103 11.29 24.79 4.01
C PRO A 103 10.05 24.43 3.19
N TYR A 104 9.62 23.18 3.31
CA TYR A 104 8.38 22.64 2.79
C TYR A 104 8.04 21.37 3.59
N PRO A 105 6.77 20.96 3.67
CA PRO A 105 6.38 20.01 4.69
C PRO A 105 6.99 18.62 4.60
N GLU A 106 7.27 18.14 3.38
CA GLU A 106 7.91 16.85 3.13
C GLU A 106 9.36 16.78 3.66
N ALA A 107 10.02 17.92 3.88
CA ALA A 107 11.41 17.96 4.35
C ALA A 107 11.60 17.29 5.72
N ILE A 108 10.55 17.20 6.56
CA ILE A 108 10.62 16.46 7.84
C ILE A 108 10.96 14.96 7.64
N PHE A 109 10.68 14.42 6.45
CA PHE A 109 11.00 13.06 6.04
C PHE A 109 12.15 12.99 5.06
N GLU A 110 12.96 14.04 4.89
CA GLU A 110 14.17 14.01 4.07
C GLU A 110 15.40 13.80 4.95
N LEU A 111 16.27 12.89 4.52
CA LEU A 111 17.43 12.50 5.33
C LEU A 111 18.43 13.66 5.52
N GLU A 112 18.61 14.51 4.50
CA GLU A 112 19.47 15.69 4.57
C GLU A 112 18.94 16.70 5.61
N PHE A 113 17.65 17.03 5.55
CA PHE A 113 17.02 17.90 6.54
C PHE A 113 17.06 17.29 7.94
N PHE A 114 16.82 15.98 8.09
CA PHE A 114 16.90 15.29 9.37
C PHE A 114 18.28 15.41 10.03
N PHE A 115 19.36 15.27 9.26
CA PHE A 115 20.71 15.46 9.81
C PHE A 115 21.05 16.91 10.12
N HIS A 116 20.46 17.87 9.39
CA HIS A 116 20.58 19.28 9.68
C HIS A 116 19.82 19.69 10.95
N ASN A 117 18.54 19.30 11.05
CA ASN A 117 17.65 19.58 12.17
C ASN A 117 16.68 18.41 12.42
N PRO A 118 16.99 17.49 13.34
CA PRO A 118 16.14 16.32 13.61
C PRO A 118 14.98 16.62 14.56
N LYS A 119 14.96 17.79 15.21
CA LYS A 119 13.97 18.13 16.25
C LYS A 119 12.51 18.08 15.75
N PRO A 120 12.17 18.57 14.54
CA PRO A 120 10.79 18.55 14.07
C PRO A 120 10.27 17.12 13.93
N PHE A 121 11.10 16.22 13.41
CA PHE A 121 10.77 14.81 13.29
C PHE A 121 10.54 14.15 14.66
N PHE A 122 11.37 14.44 15.66
CA PHE A 122 11.19 13.85 16.99
C PHE A 122 9.98 14.42 17.75
N ALA A 123 9.64 15.68 17.54
CA ALA A 123 8.38 16.24 18.03
C ALA A 123 7.18 15.52 17.41
N LEU A 124 7.21 15.29 16.10
CA LEU A 124 6.22 14.46 15.42
C LEU A 124 6.18 13.02 15.98
N ALA A 125 7.33 12.38 16.14
CA ALA A 125 7.39 11.01 16.65
C ALA A 125 6.70 10.89 18.02
N LYS A 126 6.86 11.90 18.89
CA LYS A 126 6.19 11.99 20.19
C LYS A 126 4.67 12.10 20.07
N GLU A 127 4.15 12.87 19.10
CA GLU A 127 2.71 12.92 18.83
C GLU A 127 2.17 11.57 18.37
N LEU A 128 2.92 10.85 17.53
CA LEU A 128 2.60 9.53 17.01
C LEU A 128 2.95 8.38 17.96
N TYR A 129 3.24 8.66 19.24
CA TYR A 129 3.60 7.63 20.21
C TYR A 129 2.53 6.53 20.30
N PRO A 130 2.92 5.24 20.26
CA PRO A 130 1.97 4.13 20.40
C PRO A 130 1.12 4.26 21.67
N GLY A 131 -0.20 4.17 21.51
CA GLY A 131 -1.17 4.32 22.61
C GLY A 131 -1.97 5.62 22.56
N ASN A 132 -1.49 6.65 21.88
CA ASN A 132 -2.24 7.90 21.69
C ASN A 132 -3.48 7.73 20.81
N TYR A 133 -3.48 6.72 19.94
CA TYR A 133 -4.52 6.45 18.96
C TYR A 133 -4.96 5.00 19.01
N ARG A 134 -6.23 4.76 18.68
CA ARG A 134 -6.81 3.41 18.64
C ARG A 134 -7.24 3.05 17.21
N PRO A 135 -7.09 1.77 16.80
CA PRO A 135 -7.61 1.33 15.49
C PRO A 135 -9.11 1.57 15.39
N ASN A 136 -9.57 1.96 14.20
CA ASN A 136 -11.01 2.11 13.89
C ASN A 136 -11.54 0.92 13.08
N VAL A 137 -12.84 0.96 12.74
CA VAL A 137 -13.56 -0.07 11.95
C VAL A 137 -12.83 -0.50 10.68
N THR A 138 -12.13 0.40 9.98
CA THR A 138 -11.35 0.09 8.78
C THR A 138 -10.21 -0.90 9.08
N HIS A 139 -9.49 -0.69 10.18
CA HIS A 139 -8.39 -1.55 10.60
C HIS A 139 -8.89 -2.93 11.03
N TYR A 140 -10.01 -2.95 11.77
CA TYR A 140 -10.63 -4.19 12.21
C TYR A 140 -11.27 -4.97 11.05
N PHE A 141 -11.66 -4.32 9.95
CA PHE A 141 -12.14 -5.01 8.76
C PHE A 141 -11.01 -5.87 8.14
N PHE A 142 -9.79 -5.34 8.11
CA PHE A 142 -8.63 -6.14 7.67
C PHE A 142 -8.33 -7.28 8.63
N ARG A 143 -8.52 -7.06 9.94
CA ARG A 143 -8.42 -8.12 10.95
C ARG A 143 -9.46 -9.21 10.71
N LEU A 144 -10.70 -8.85 10.39
CA LEU A 144 -11.76 -9.81 10.08
C LEU A 144 -11.49 -10.56 8.77
N LEU A 145 -10.96 -9.89 7.74
CA LEU A 145 -10.46 -10.55 6.51
C LEU A 145 -9.36 -11.58 6.84
N HIS A 146 -8.48 -11.25 7.78
CA HIS A 146 -7.44 -12.18 8.25
C HIS A 146 -8.04 -13.37 9.00
N GLU A 147 -8.93 -13.16 9.97
CA GLU A 147 -9.58 -14.22 10.76
C GLU A 147 -10.40 -15.17 9.89
N LYS A 148 -10.96 -14.68 8.78
CA LYS A 148 -11.69 -15.48 7.80
C LYS A 148 -10.79 -16.22 6.79
N GLY A 149 -9.47 -15.99 6.85
CA GLY A 149 -8.48 -16.64 5.99
C GLY A 149 -8.41 -16.09 4.57
N LEU A 150 -8.88 -14.85 4.35
CA LEU A 150 -8.99 -14.22 3.02
C LEU A 150 -7.85 -13.23 2.72
N LEU A 151 -7.25 -12.65 3.77
CA LEU A 151 -6.15 -11.70 3.63
C LEU A 151 -4.87 -12.42 3.19
N LEU A 152 -4.39 -12.16 1.97
CA LEU A 152 -3.07 -12.56 1.52
C LEU A 152 -2.00 -11.69 2.20
N ARG A 153 -2.11 -10.37 2.03
CA ARG A 153 -1.18 -9.38 2.60
C ARG A 153 -1.83 -8.00 2.71
N LEU A 154 -1.45 -7.26 3.75
CA LEU A 154 -1.74 -5.84 3.94
C LEU A 154 -0.45 -5.04 3.73
N TYR A 155 -0.44 -4.18 2.71
CA TYR A 155 0.60 -3.20 2.43
C TYR A 155 0.13 -1.84 2.95
N THR A 156 0.88 -1.25 3.87
CA THR A 156 0.55 0.07 4.44
C THR A 156 1.67 1.07 4.16
N GLN A 157 1.28 2.30 3.84
CA GLN A 157 2.17 3.48 3.80
C GLN A 157 2.27 4.17 5.17
N ASN A 158 1.43 3.77 6.13
CA ASN A 158 1.35 4.40 7.43
C ASN A 158 2.50 3.95 8.32
N ILE A 159 2.84 4.81 9.27
CA ILE A 159 3.86 4.58 10.29
C ILE A 159 3.27 4.61 11.71
N ASP A 160 1.96 4.81 11.83
CA ASP A 160 1.23 4.92 13.12
C ASP A 160 1.12 3.59 13.87
N GLY A 161 1.29 2.46 13.18
CA GLY A 161 1.26 1.11 13.76
C GLY A 161 -0.14 0.58 14.09
N LEU A 162 -1.21 1.24 13.65
CA LEU A 162 -2.58 0.86 13.97
C LEU A 162 -2.99 -0.49 13.35
N GLU A 163 -2.36 -0.91 12.25
CA GLU A 163 -2.56 -2.25 11.69
C GLU A 163 -2.04 -3.34 12.62
N ARG A 164 -0.88 -3.11 13.28
CA ARG A 164 -0.37 -4.02 14.29
C ARG A 164 -1.24 -3.99 15.54
N ALA A 165 -1.70 -2.80 15.95
CA ALA A 165 -2.57 -2.64 17.11
C ALA A 165 -3.95 -3.28 16.92
N SER A 166 -4.48 -3.37 15.69
CA SER A 166 -5.69 -4.16 15.39
C SER A 166 -5.44 -5.69 15.38
N GLY A 167 -4.19 -6.08 15.56
CA GLY A 167 -3.72 -7.46 15.67
C GLY A 167 -3.57 -8.17 14.32
N ILE A 168 -3.25 -7.43 13.25
CA ILE A 168 -2.69 -8.05 12.05
C ILE A 168 -1.32 -8.66 12.41
N PRO A 169 -1.09 -9.96 12.16
CA PRO A 169 0.19 -10.55 12.47
C PRO A 169 1.28 -10.00 11.55
N ALA A 170 2.51 -9.88 12.07
CA ALA A 170 3.65 -9.39 11.29
C ALA A 170 3.88 -10.16 9.99
N SER A 171 3.51 -11.44 9.94
CA SER A 171 3.56 -12.26 8.72
C SER A 171 2.62 -11.77 7.63
N LYS A 172 1.52 -11.07 7.94
CA LYS A 172 0.54 -10.53 7.00
C LYS A 172 0.73 -9.06 6.68
N LEU A 173 1.58 -8.36 7.42
CA LEU A 173 1.80 -6.92 7.28
C LEU A 173 3.11 -6.59 6.55
N ILE A 174 3.04 -5.61 5.65
CA ILE A 174 4.16 -4.95 5.00
C ILE A 174 4.05 -3.46 5.27
N GLU A 175 4.84 -2.98 6.22
CA GLU A 175 5.01 -1.57 6.53
C GLU A 175 5.97 -0.97 5.49
N ALA A 176 5.42 -0.51 4.36
CA ALA A 176 6.21 -0.13 3.19
C ALA A 176 7.11 1.08 3.48
N HIS A 177 6.67 1.98 4.36
CA HIS A 177 7.47 3.12 4.83
C HIS A 177 8.08 2.89 6.21
N GLY A 178 8.21 1.62 6.62
CA GLY A 178 8.79 1.27 7.91
C GLY A 178 7.86 1.57 9.09
N SER A 179 8.40 1.53 10.31
CA SER A 179 7.60 1.75 11.53
C SER A 179 8.45 2.23 12.70
N PHE A 180 7.79 2.72 13.75
CA PHE A 180 8.42 3.05 15.03
C PHE A 180 8.72 1.82 15.91
N ALA A 181 8.51 0.60 15.41
CA ALA A 181 8.71 -0.63 16.18
C ALA A 181 10.18 -0.91 16.51
N SER A 182 11.11 -0.37 15.72
CA SER A 182 12.55 -0.47 15.92
C SER A 182 13.25 0.81 15.47
N ALA A 183 14.49 0.99 15.90
CA ALA A 183 15.32 2.11 15.52
C ALA A 183 16.76 1.67 15.26
N THR A 184 17.47 2.44 14.43
CA THR A 184 18.84 2.14 14.01
C THR A 184 19.70 3.39 14.13
N CYS A 185 20.93 3.24 14.62
CA CYS A 185 21.92 4.32 14.56
C CYS A 185 22.19 4.70 13.10
N ALA A 186 22.01 5.99 12.78
CA ALA A 186 22.21 6.50 11.44
C ALA A 186 23.69 6.49 10.97
N VAL A 187 24.65 6.29 11.90
CA VAL A 187 26.09 6.25 11.61
C VAL A 187 26.61 4.80 11.59
N CYS A 188 26.63 4.12 12.74
CA CYS A 188 27.25 2.80 12.85
C CYS A 188 26.27 1.63 12.59
N ARG A 189 25.00 1.92 12.27
CA ARG A 189 23.95 0.94 11.97
C ARG A 189 23.64 -0.05 13.10
N THR A 190 24.11 0.22 14.32
CA THR A 190 23.75 -0.55 15.51
C THR A 190 22.24 -0.40 15.76
N PRO A 191 21.48 -1.50 15.84
CA PRO A 191 20.08 -1.46 16.23
C PRO A 191 19.92 -0.93 17.65
N ALA A 192 18.91 -0.13 17.89
CA ALA A 192 18.52 0.37 19.21
C ALA A 192 17.16 -0.24 19.59
N PRO A 193 17.01 -0.74 20.83
CA PRO A 193 15.70 -1.12 21.36
C PRO A 193 14.72 0.07 21.28
N GLY A 194 13.47 -0.21 20.93
CA GLY A 194 12.43 0.83 20.87
C GLY A 194 12.20 1.53 22.22
N GLU A 195 12.39 0.84 23.33
CA GLU A 195 12.26 1.40 24.69
C GLU A 195 13.26 2.53 24.95
N ASP A 196 14.54 2.32 24.61
CA ASP A 196 15.59 3.34 24.77
C ASP A 196 15.34 4.55 23.86
N PHE A 197 14.88 4.28 22.63
CA PHE A 197 14.48 5.31 21.69
C PHE A 197 13.37 6.20 22.27
N TRP A 198 12.31 5.57 22.78
CA TRP A 198 11.16 6.29 23.32
C TRP A 198 11.47 7.00 24.63
N ALA A 199 12.33 6.43 25.48
CA ALA A 199 12.75 7.09 26.73
C ALA A 199 13.34 8.48 26.47
N ASP A 200 14.15 8.64 25.42
CA ASP A 200 14.71 9.94 25.02
C ASP A 200 13.66 10.83 24.33
N VAL A 201 12.88 10.28 23.38
CA VAL A 201 11.87 11.06 22.63
C VAL A 201 10.81 11.67 23.56
N MET A 202 10.34 10.92 24.57
CA MET A 202 9.27 11.38 25.46
C MET A 202 9.69 12.56 26.35
N VAL A 203 10.99 12.69 26.65
CA VAL A 203 11.57 13.81 27.41
C VAL A 203 12.19 14.89 26.51
N ASP A 204 11.77 14.94 25.25
CA ASP A 204 12.20 15.93 24.23
C ASP A 204 13.73 15.91 23.99
N ARG A 205 14.35 14.74 24.16
CA ARG A 205 15.76 14.50 23.88
C ARG A 205 15.92 13.76 22.55
N ILE A 206 16.92 14.17 21.76
CA ILE A 206 17.31 13.46 20.54
C ILE A 206 18.00 12.15 20.93
N PRO A 207 17.49 10.98 20.51
CA PRO A 207 18.11 9.68 20.79
C PRO A 207 19.52 9.57 20.21
N ARG A 208 20.47 9.11 21.03
CA ARG A 208 21.90 9.01 20.66
C ARG A 208 22.41 7.58 20.84
N CYS A 209 23.22 7.14 19.89
CA CYS A 209 23.82 5.82 19.92
C CYS A 209 24.86 5.73 21.05
N PRO A 210 24.80 4.69 21.91
CA PRO A 210 25.76 4.54 23.01
C PRO A 210 27.18 4.19 22.54
N VAL A 211 27.34 3.73 21.30
CA VAL A 211 28.63 3.30 20.73
C VAL A 211 29.36 4.44 20.04
N CYS A 212 28.69 5.21 19.18
CA CYS A 212 29.32 6.21 18.32
C CYS A 212 28.76 7.63 18.46
N THR A 213 27.78 7.87 19.35
CA THR A 213 27.09 9.15 19.57
C THR A 213 26.29 9.69 18.37
N GLY A 214 26.22 8.93 17.28
CA GLY A 214 25.35 9.22 16.13
C GLY A 214 23.88 9.23 16.53
N ILE A 215 23.05 9.98 15.79
CA ILE A 215 21.60 10.02 16.03
C ILE A 215 21.00 8.63 15.78
N VAL A 216 20.13 8.18 16.67
CA VAL A 216 19.31 6.97 16.48
C VAL A 216 18.00 7.40 15.81
N LYS A 217 17.75 6.85 14.62
CA LYS A 217 16.56 7.14 13.82
C LYS A 217 15.63 5.92 13.90
N PRO A 218 14.31 6.08 14.07
CA PRO A 218 13.40 4.97 13.91
C PRO A 218 13.50 4.40 12.48
N ASP A 219 13.15 3.13 12.32
CA ASP A 219 13.22 2.42 11.04
C ASP A 219 12.04 2.79 10.13
N ILE A 220 11.73 4.08 10.06
CA ILE A 220 10.83 4.73 9.10
C ILE A 220 11.64 5.13 7.88
N VAL A 221 11.11 4.89 6.70
CA VAL A 221 11.76 5.22 5.44
C VAL A 221 11.59 6.70 5.15
N PHE A 222 12.71 7.40 5.04
CA PHE A 222 12.77 8.80 4.61
C PHE A 222 12.89 8.86 3.08
N PHE A 223 12.56 10.00 2.48
CA PHE A 223 12.81 10.25 1.07
C PHE A 223 14.31 10.07 0.76
N GLY A 224 14.59 9.28 -0.28
CA GLY A 224 15.94 8.88 -0.68
C GLY A 224 16.45 7.60 -0.02
N GLU A 225 15.77 7.05 1.00
CA GLU A 225 16.11 5.75 1.58
C GLU A 225 15.49 4.58 0.80
N PRO A 226 16.14 3.39 0.78
CA PRO A 226 15.54 2.20 0.21
C PRO A 226 14.36 1.72 1.06
N LEU A 227 13.32 1.20 0.40
CA LEU A 227 12.21 0.54 1.10
C LEU A 227 12.69 -0.72 1.85
N PRO A 228 11.95 -1.19 2.89
CA PRO A 228 12.35 -2.34 3.68
C PRO A 228 12.38 -3.61 2.84
N GLN A 229 13.28 -4.55 3.16
CA GLN A 229 13.43 -5.80 2.41
C GLN A 229 12.11 -6.58 2.26
N ARG A 230 11.24 -6.54 3.28
CA ARG A 230 9.92 -7.18 3.25
C ARG A 230 9.03 -6.66 2.12
N PHE A 231 9.22 -5.42 1.67
CA PHE A 231 8.50 -4.85 0.53
C PHE A 231 8.69 -5.68 -0.74
N LEU A 232 9.81 -6.41 -0.89
CA LEU A 232 10.06 -7.29 -2.04
C LEU A 232 9.06 -8.45 -2.17
N LEU A 233 8.29 -8.76 -1.12
CA LEU A 233 7.21 -9.76 -1.20
C LEU A 233 6.12 -9.37 -2.22
N HIS A 234 6.07 -8.11 -2.65
CA HIS A 234 5.13 -7.66 -3.68
C HIS A 234 5.30 -8.44 -4.99
N VAL A 235 6.52 -8.89 -5.30
CA VAL A 235 6.84 -9.67 -6.51
C VAL A 235 6.09 -11.01 -6.54
N ILE A 236 5.74 -11.56 -5.36
CA ILE A 236 4.99 -12.81 -5.23
C ILE A 236 3.51 -12.51 -4.97
N ASP A 237 3.21 -11.58 -4.08
CA ASP A 237 1.85 -11.34 -3.61
C ASP A 237 0.94 -10.79 -4.72
N PHE A 238 1.40 -9.82 -5.51
CA PHE A 238 0.56 -9.14 -6.51
C PHE A 238 0.18 -10.05 -7.69
N PRO A 239 1.09 -10.89 -8.25
CA PRO A 239 0.70 -11.89 -9.24
C PRO A 239 -0.27 -12.96 -8.72
N MET A 240 -0.24 -13.26 -7.41
CA MET A 240 -1.08 -14.26 -6.75
C MET A 240 -2.45 -13.71 -6.30
N ALA A 241 -2.59 -12.40 -6.18
CA ALA A 241 -3.80 -11.75 -5.73
C ALA A 241 -4.99 -12.06 -6.66
N ASP A 242 -6.16 -12.31 -6.07
CA ASP A 242 -7.43 -12.46 -6.80
C ASP A 242 -8.41 -11.32 -6.56
N LEU A 243 -8.08 -10.40 -5.64
CA LEU A 243 -8.75 -9.14 -5.39
C LEU A 243 -7.75 -8.13 -4.82
N LEU A 244 -7.78 -6.89 -5.31
CA LEU A 244 -7.03 -5.78 -4.74
C LEU A 244 -7.99 -4.78 -4.10
N LEU A 245 -7.80 -4.49 -2.81
CA LEU A 245 -8.47 -3.41 -2.11
C LEU A 245 -7.51 -2.25 -1.91
N ILE A 246 -7.94 -1.03 -2.23
CA ILE A 246 -7.15 0.20 -2.08
C ILE A 246 -7.97 1.18 -1.24
N LEU A 247 -7.46 1.57 -0.08
CA LEU A 247 -8.20 2.41 0.86
C LEU A 247 -7.37 3.59 1.36
N GLY A 248 -7.99 4.78 1.40
CA GLY A 248 -7.43 5.93 2.12
C GLY A 248 -6.03 6.38 1.66
N THR A 249 -5.71 6.29 0.37
CA THR A 249 -4.42 6.72 -0.18
C THR A 249 -4.62 7.58 -1.42
N SER A 250 -3.74 8.54 -1.67
CA SER A 250 -3.70 9.34 -2.90
C SER A 250 -3.00 8.63 -4.06
N LEU A 251 -2.26 7.55 -3.78
CA LEU A 251 -1.39 6.86 -4.75
C LEU A 251 -0.43 7.82 -5.49
N GLU A 252 0.15 8.78 -4.78
CA GLU A 252 1.12 9.74 -5.34
C GLU A 252 2.59 9.37 -5.07
N VAL A 253 2.85 8.48 -4.13
CA VAL A 253 4.21 8.12 -3.69
C VAL A 253 4.63 6.79 -4.29
N GLU A 254 5.71 6.81 -5.07
CA GLU A 254 6.31 5.61 -5.66
C GLU A 254 7.36 4.98 -4.73
N PRO A 255 7.63 3.66 -4.85
CA PRO A 255 7.04 2.68 -5.79
C PRO A 255 5.65 2.13 -5.36
N PHE A 256 5.06 2.65 -4.28
CA PHE A 256 3.81 2.13 -3.74
C PHE A 256 2.63 2.34 -4.69
N ALA A 257 2.54 3.50 -5.35
CA ALA A 257 1.46 3.81 -6.29
C ALA A 257 1.40 2.81 -7.46
N SER A 258 2.57 2.47 -8.03
CA SER A 258 2.70 1.51 -9.13
C SER A 258 2.23 0.08 -8.79
N LEU A 259 2.21 -0.30 -7.50
CA LEU A 259 1.68 -1.60 -7.08
C LEU A 259 0.21 -1.78 -7.45
N SER A 260 -0.56 -0.70 -7.54
CA SER A 260 -1.96 -0.76 -7.97
C SER A 260 -2.14 -1.32 -9.40
N GLU A 261 -1.09 -1.27 -10.23
CA GLU A 261 -1.06 -1.84 -11.57
C GLU A 261 -0.43 -3.25 -11.63
N ALA A 262 0.20 -3.72 -10.55
CA ALA A 262 0.96 -4.98 -10.53
C ALA A 262 0.10 -6.25 -10.43
N VAL A 263 -1.19 -6.14 -10.07
CA VAL A 263 -2.13 -7.27 -10.16
C VAL A 263 -2.50 -7.58 -11.62
N GLN A 264 -2.87 -8.83 -11.89
CA GLN A 264 -3.28 -9.26 -13.24
C GLN A 264 -4.47 -8.43 -13.76
N SER A 265 -4.58 -8.27 -15.08
CA SER A 265 -5.62 -7.43 -15.70
C SER A 265 -7.06 -7.93 -15.46
N SER A 266 -7.22 -9.21 -15.12
CA SER A 266 -8.48 -9.86 -14.79
C SER A 266 -8.90 -9.71 -13.31
N VAL A 267 -8.00 -9.23 -12.45
CA VAL A 267 -8.24 -9.05 -11.01
C VAL A 267 -9.07 -7.79 -10.79
N PRO A 268 -10.20 -7.85 -10.08
CA PRO A 268 -10.94 -6.66 -9.67
C PRO A 268 -10.09 -5.79 -8.74
N ARG A 269 -10.20 -4.48 -8.90
CA ARG A 269 -9.62 -3.49 -7.97
C ARG A 269 -10.74 -2.67 -7.38
N LEU A 270 -10.87 -2.65 -6.06
CA LEU A 270 -11.84 -1.81 -5.36
C LEU A 270 -11.10 -0.65 -4.67
N LEU A 271 -11.45 0.58 -5.03
CA LEU A 271 -11.03 1.79 -4.34
C LEU A 271 -12.14 2.27 -3.40
N ILE A 272 -11.83 2.39 -2.11
CA ILE A 272 -12.66 3.08 -1.12
C ILE A 272 -11.87 4.30 -0.64
N ASN A 273 -12.23 5.48 -1.15
CA ASN A 273 -11.47 6.70 -0.91
C ASN A 273 -12.33 7.95 -1.08
N ARG A 274 -11.94 9.07 -0.49
CA ARG A 274 -12.63 10.34 -0.69
C ARG A 274 -12.67 10.74 -2.18
N ASP A 275 -11.51 10.64 -2.82
CA ASP A 275 -11.28 11.11 -4.18
C ASP A 275 -10.90 9.94 -5.12
N LEU A 276 -11.23 10.08 -6.41
CA LEU A 276 -10.76 9.15 -7.44
C LEU A 276 -9.28 9.47 -7.75
N VAL A 277 -8.40 8.48 -7.56
CA VAL A 277 -6.95 8.72 -7.48
C VAL A 277 -6.12 7.68 -8.26
N GLY A 278 -4.86 8.03 -8.51
CA GLY A 278 -3.86 7.14 -9.06
C GLY A 278 -4.31 6.46 -10.37
N PRO A 279 -3.72 5.32 -10.73
CA PRO A 279 -4.05 4.63 -11.98
C PRO A 279 -5.53 4.28 -12.16
N LEU A 280 -6.35 4.30 -11.09
CA LEU A 280 -7.81 4.13 -11.24
C LEU A 280 -8.49 5.35 -11.87
N ALA A 281 -7.90 6.54 -11.72
CA ALA A 281 -8.39 7.77 -12.35
C ALA A 281 -7.97 7.88 -13.83
N TRP A 282 -6.68 7.65 -14.12
CA TRP A 282 -6.10 7.92 -15.45
C TRP A 282 -5.84 6.67 -16.30
N ARG A 283 -5.92 5.46 -15.73
CA ARG A 283 -5.79 4.17 -16.42
C ARG A 283 -6.80 3.12 -15.91
N PRO A 284 -8.11 3.41 -16.00
CA PRO A 284 -9.14 2.51 -15.47
C PRO A 284 -9.15 1.16 -16.21
N ARG A 285 -9.38 0.08 -15.46
CA ARG A 285 -9.58 -1.28 -15.97
C ARG A 285 -11.06 -1.62 -15.97
N SER A 286 -11.44 -2.61 -16.78
CA SER A 286 -12.84 -3.04 -16.90
C SER A 286 -13.47 -3.58 -15.61
N ARG A 287 -12.65 -4.00 -14.63
CA ARG A 287 -13.09 -4.56 -13.34
C ARG A 287 -12.76 -3.65 -12.15
N ASP A 288 -12.50 -2.38 -12.41
CA ASP A 288 -12.33 -1.40 -11.35
C ASP A 288 -13.69 -0.98 -10.78
N VAL A 289 -13.77 -1.01 -9.45
CA VAL A 289 -14.91 -0.53 -8.67
C VAL A 289 -14.43 0.62 -7.81
N VAL A 290 -15.24 1.68 -7.74
CA VAL A 290 -14.90 2.89 -6.98
C VAL A 290 -16.07 3.22 -6.08
N GLN A 291 -15.82 3.22 -4.77
CA GLN A 291 -16.73 3.69 -3.73
C GLN A 291 -16.14 4.99 -3.17
N LEU A 292 -16.62 6.13 -3.69
CA LEU A 292 -16.19 7.43 -3.21
C LEU A 292 -16.90 7.82 -1.92
N GLY A 293 -16.20 8.57 -1.07
CA GLY A 293 -16.71 9.13 0.17
C GLY A 293 -15.82 8.85 1.37
N ASP A 294 -16.41 8.96 2.56
CA ASP A 294 -15.75 8.62 3.80
C ASP A 294 -15.37 7.12 3.83
N VAL A 295 -14.15 6.83 4.33
CA VAL A 295 -13.60 5.46 4.31
C VAL A 295 -14.36 4.54 5.25
N VAL A 296 -14.78 5.04 6.42
CA VAL A 296 -15.54 4.27 7.41
C VAL A 296 -16.88 3.87 6.80
N HIS A 297 -17.62 4.84 6.25
CA HIS A 297 -18.89 4.57 5.60
C HIS A 297 -18.77 3.56 4.44
N GLY A 298 -17.72 3.70 3.62
CA GLY A 298 -17.46 2.75 2.52
C GLY A 298 -17.17 1.33 3.00
N VAL A 299 -16.40 1.18 4.10
CA VAL A 299 -16.11 -0.11 4.72
C VAL A 299 -17.35 -0.70 5.38
N GLU A 300 -18.13 0.08 6.13
CA GLU A 300 -19.37 -0.38 6.76
C GLU A 300 -20.37 -0.91 5.73
N LYS A 301 -20.52 -0.20 4.61
CA LYS A 301 -21.35 -0.66 3.49
C LYS A 301 -20.86 -1.98 2.90
N LEU A 302 -19.54 -2.15 2.76
CA LEU A 302 -18.97 -3.43 2.31
C LEU A 302 -19.23 -4.54 3.33
N VAL A 303 -19.05 -4.27 4.62
CA VAL A 303 -19.32 -5.20 5.74
C VAL A 303 -20.79 -5.63 5.75
N GLU A 304 -21.72 -4.70 5.53
CA GLU A 304 -23.16 -4.98 5.43
C GLU A 304 -23.45 -5.92 4.25
N LEU A 305 -22.92 -5.63 3.06
CA LEU A 305 -23.10 -6.46 1.87
C LEU A 305 -22.50 -7.87 2.03
N LEU A 306 -21.44 -8.00 2.84
CA LEU A 306 -20.82 -9.28 3.19
C LEU A 306 -21.64 -10.07 4.23
N GLY A 307 -22.59 -9.43 4.92
CA GLY A 307 -23.30 -9.99 6.05
C GLY A 307 -22.40 -10.18 7.28
N TRP A 308 -21.39 -9.32 7.46
CA TRP A 308 -20.41 -9.42 8.54
C TRP A 308 -20.63 -8.39 9.67
N THR A 309 -21.73 -7.65 9.65
CA THR A 309 -22.01 -6.56 10.59
C THR A 309 -21.91 -6.99 12.06
N GLU A 310 -22.55 -8.09 12.44
CA GLU A 310 -22.53 -8.59 13.83
C GLU A 310 -21.11 -9.03 14.24
N GLU A 311 -20.43 -9.83 13.40
CA GLU A 311 -19.06 -10.27 13.66
C GLU A 311 -18.08 -9.09 13.80
N MET A 312 -18.30 -8.03 13.02
CA MET A 312 -17.52 -6.82 13.05
C MET A 312 -17.73 -6.04 14.36
N GLN A 313 -18.97 -5.92 14.81
CA GLN A 313 -19.33 -5.30 16.09
C GLN A 313 -18.74 -6.07 17.27
N ASP A 314 -18.87 -7.40 17.26
CA ASP A 314 -18.29 -8.28 18.28
C ASP A 314 -16.77 -8.16 18.34
N LEU A 315 -16.09 -8.12 17.19
CA LEU A 315 -14.64 -7.94 17.13
C LEU A 315 -14.23 -6.60 17.75
N ILE A 316 -14.88 -5.50 17.35
CA ILE A 316 -14.58 -4.16 17.88
C ILE A 316 -14.81 -4.14 19.39
N GLN A 317 -15.94 -4.66 19.88
CA GLN A 317 -16.27 -4.67 21.31
C GLN A 317 -15.26 -5.48 22.14
N ARG A 318 -14.82 -6.63 21.64
CA ARG A 318 -13.79 -7.44 22.31
C ARG A 318 -12.46 -6.72 22.39
N GLU A 319 -12.05 -6.00 21.35
CA GLU A 319 -10.76 -5.31 21.33
C GLU A 319 -10.79 -4.00 22.12
N THR A 320 -11.88 -3.22 22.05
CA THR A 320 -12.03 -2.02 22.91
C THR A 320 -12.13 -2.38 24.38
N GLY A 321 -12.85 -3.46 24.73
CA GLY A 321 -12.94 -3.95 26.11
C GLY A 321 -11.61 -4.45 26.70
N LYS A 322 -10.70 -4.99 25.88
CA LYS A 322 -9.35 -5.37 26.33
C LYS A 322 -8.48 -4.14 26.65
N LEU A 323 -8.59 -3.10 25.85
CA LEU A 323 -7.82 -1.87 26.02
C LEU A 323 -8.23 -1.12 27.31
N ASP A 324 -9.52 -1.02 27.58
CA ASP A 324 -10.02 -0.35 28.79
C ASP A 324 -9.71 -1.13 30.08
N GLY A 325 -9.39 -2.42 29.97
CA GLY A 325 -8.93 -3.26 31.08
C GLY A 325 -7.42 -3.21 31.34
N GLN A 326 -6.62 -2.68 30.40
CA GLN A 326 -5.17 -2.49 30.56
C GLN A 326 -4.81 -1.11 31.13
N ASP A 327 -5.73 -0.15 31.06
CA ASP A 327 -5.62 1.19 31.67
C ASP A 327 -6.07 1.23 33.16
N ARG A 328 -6.26 0.06 33.80
CA ARG A 328 -6.65 -0.08 35.22
C ARG A 328 -5.60 -0.80 36.06
#